data_AF-A0A323TH01-F1
#
_entry.id   AF-A0A323TH01-F1
#
_cell.length_a   1.000
_cell.length_b   1.000
_cell.length_c   1.000
_cell.angle_alpha   90.00
_cell.angle_beta   90.00
_cell.angle_gamma   90.00
#
_symmetry.space_group_name_H-M   'P 1'
#
loop_
_entity.id
_entity.type
_entity.pdbx_description
1 polymer ?
#
loop_
_entity_poly.entity_id
_entity_poly.type
_entity_poly.pdbx_seq_one_letter_code
_entity_poly.pdbx_strand_id
1 'polypeptide(L)'
;MRLTTIIGLCILILFFIVSCNDREANQNQIVTEDNDTVEVIFGDQQISLTANNYKDLTEEAIELYEEETSLFKPNRTEIQKWFIRYYIQMHEYNENVTNEELFQLAEERYEYEEAWKEYASEAYSVTVSDEAVESQANYNLDIYTSNLPPSIKGMSSGLDLSVEEFMVEFDRDHVERSVIWQQLMPKLLEKHQSEEAQTLDGVYLGQLYEEEVLEYLEENT
;
A
#
# COMPACT_ATOMS: atom_id res chain seq x y z
N MET A 1 -20.60 79.88 29.38
CA MET A 1 -20.77 78.41 29.47
C MET A 1 -21.70 77.97 28.35
N ARG A 2 -21.31 76.93 27.60
CA ARG A 2 -21.95 76.42 26.36
C ARG A 2 -21.75 77.31 25.14
N LEU A 3 -20.60 77.15 24.49
CA LEU A 3 -20.45 77.39 23.06
C LEU A 3 -19.28 76.53 22.57
N THR A 4 -19.47 75.93 21.39
CA THR A 4 -18.47 75.23 20.57
C THR A 4 -18.05 73.83 21.01
N THR A 5 -19.03 73.02 21.41
CA THR A 5 -19.06 71.55 21.29
C THR A 5 -19.16 71.11 19.81
N ILE A 6 -18.39 71.71 18.89
CA ILE A 6 -18.49 71.49 17.42
C ILE A 6 -17.11 71.40 16.72
N ILE A 7 -15.98 71.40 17.46
CA ILE A 7 -14.62 71.29 16.88
C ILE A 7 -13.93 69.98 17.31
N GLY A 8 -14.73 68.93 17.55
CA GLY A 8 -14.27 67.58 17.90
C GLY A 8 -14.76 66.51 16.92
N LEU A 9 -15.19 66.92 15.71
CA LEU A 9 -15.80 66.02 14.71
C LEU A 9 -15.11 66.06 13.33
N CYS A 10 -14.00 66.79 13.17
CA CYS A 10 -13.31 66.92 11.87
C CYS A 10 -11.84 66.44 11.86
N ILE A 11 -11.35 65.81 12.93
CA ILE A 11 -10.00 65.20 12.97
C ILE A 11 -10.13 63.70 13.31
N LEU A 12 -11.03 63.03 12.60
CA LEU A 12 -11.21 61.57 12.66
C LEU A 12 -11.51 60.98 11.26
N ILE A 13 -11.12 61.70 10.20
CA ILE A 13 -11.31 61.32 8.79
C ILE A 13 -9.97 61.44 8.03
N LEU A 14 -8.87 61.02 8.66
CA LEU A 14 -7.54 61.03 8.03
C LEU A 14 -6.67 59.82 8.40
N PHE A 15 -7.31 58.67 8.66
CA PHE A 15 -6.65 57.36 8.76
C PHE A 15 -7.38 56.25 7.97
N PHE A 16 -8.15 56.60 6.93
CA PHE A 16 -8.76 55.63 6.00
C PHE A 16 -8.08 55.66 4.63
N ILE A 17 -6.77 55.41 4.60
CA ILE A 17 -6.09 54.95 3.40
C ILE A 17 -5.17 53.82 3.84
N VAL A 18 -5.15 52.72 3.06
CA VAL A 18 -4.59 51.38 3.30
C VAL A 18 -5.64 50.46 3.94
N SER A 19 -6.30 49.50 3.28
CA SER A 19 -6.02 48.80 2.03
C SER A 19 -7.34 48.16 1.53
N CYS A 20 -7.95 48.71 0.47
CA CYS A 20 -8.87 47.94 -0.36
C CYS A 20 -8.06 47.46 -1.56
N ASN A 21 -7.54 46.25 -1.47
CA ASN A 21 -7.15 45.49 -2.64
C ASN A 21 -8.30 44.50 -2.86
N ASP A 22 -9.18 44.80 -3.80
CA ASP A 22 -10.18 43.85 -4.28
C ASP A 22 -9.45 42.69 -4.95
N ARG A 23 -9.43 41.54 -4.26
CA ARG A 23 -9.29 40.24 -4.89
C ARG A 23 -10.53 39.44 -4.54
N GLU A 24 -11.23 39.07 -5.60
CA GLU A 24 -12.49 38.34 -5.64
C GLU A 24 -12.47 37.06 -4.79
N ALA A 25 -13.66 36.77 -4.22
CA ALA A 25 -14.27 35.46 -3.93
C ALA A 25 -13.35 34.31 -3.43
N ASN A 26 -13.61 33.61 -2.33
CA ASN A 26 -14.89 33.15 -1.80
C ASN A 26 -14.63 32.58 -0.39
N GLN A 27 -15.69 32.50 0.41
CA GLN A 27 -15.69 32.10 1.81
C GLN A 27 -15.13 30.69 2.03
N ASN A 28 -14.11 30.52 2.87
CA ASN A 28 -13.88 29.27 3.59
C ASN A 28 -14.22 29.50 5.07
N GLN A 29 -15.45 29.10 5.39
CA GLN A 29 -15.96 28.94 6.74
C GLN A 29 -15.50 27.57 7.25
N ILE A 30 -14.92 27.53 8.44
CA ILE A 30 -14.49 26.32 9.13
C ILE A 30 -15.73 25.48 9.47
N VAL A 31 -15.75 24.22 9.03
CA VAL A 31 -16.60 23.14 9.55
C VAL A 31 -15.72 21.90 9.75
N THR A 32 -15.90 21.30 10.91
CA THR A 32 -15.24 20.14 11.52
C THR A 32 -15.72 18.80 10.92
N GLU A 33 -14.86 17.78 11.06
CA GLU A 33 -15.15 16.34 11.21
C GLU A 33 -15.62 15.50 10.00
N ASP A 34 -14.87 14.42 9.80
CA ASP A 34 -15.17 13.16 9.09
C ASP A 34 -15.81 13.24 7.71
N ASN A 35 -14.92 13.30 6.72
CA ASN A 35 -15.11 12.52 5.51
C ASN A 35 -13.72 12.26 4.93
N ASP A 36 -13.02 11.25 5.46
CA ASP A 36 -12.03 10.52 4.64
C ASP A 36 -12.83 9.78 3.56
N THR A 37 -13.38 10.56 2.62
CA THR A 37 -13.45 10.09 1.25
C THR A 37 -12.04 9.65 0.94
N VAL A 38 -11.84 8.35 0.72
CA VAL A 38 -10.69 7.84 0.01
C VAL A 38 -10.57 8.73 -1.22
N GLU A 39 -9.69 9.73 -1.17
CA GLU A 39 -9.17 10.34 -2.36
C GLU A 39 -8.45 9.18 -3.02
N VAL A 40 -9.19 8.47 -3.87
CA VAL A 40 -8.55 7.75 -4.94
C VAL A 40 -7.94 8.86 -5.76
N ILE A 41 -6.70 9.19 -5.43
CA ILE A 41 -5.79 9.87 -6.32
C ILE A 41 -5.59 8.86 -7.45
N PHE A 42 -6.58 8.76 -8.34
CA PHE A 42 -6.36 8.35 -9.70
C PHE A 42 -5.49 9.45 -10.26
N GLY A 43 -4.19 9.38 -9.98
CA GLY A 43 -3.22 10.17 -10.71
C GLY A 43 -3.44 9.89 -12.18
N ASP A 44 -3.55 10.94 -12.99
CA ASP A 44 -3.71 10.92 -14.44
C ASP A 44 -2.51 10.23 -15.19
N GLN A 45 -1.80 9.30 -14.54
CA GLN A 45 -0.54 8.69 -15.00
C GLN A 45 -0.45 7.18 -14.80
N GLN A 46 -1.54 6.44 -14.50
CA GLN A 46 -1.45 4.97 -14.61
C GLN A 46 -1.29 4.57 -16.08
N ILE A 47 -0.09 4.13 -16.45
CA ILE A 47 0.15 3.53 -17.75
C ILE A 47 -0.65 2.23 -17.77
N SER A 48 -1.61 2.09 -18.68
CA SER A 48 -2.33 0.83 -18.87
C SER A 48 -1.38 -0.18 -19.51
N LEU A 49 -0.61 -0.89 -18.70
CA LEU A 49 0.33 -1.92 -19.14
C LEU A 49 -0.43 -3.13 -19.74
N THR A 50 0.07 -3.61 -20.87
CA THR A 50 -0.42 -4.85 -21.50
C THR A 50 0.33 -6.06 -20.96
N ALA A 51 -0.17 -7.27 -21.20
CA ALA A 51 0.52 -8.50 -20.81
C ALA A 51 1.94 -8.60 -21.39
N ASN A 52 2.18 -8.07 -22.61
CA ASN A 52 3.53 -8.03 -23.17
C ASN A 52 4.43 -7.06 -22.41
N ASN A 53 3.90 -5.91 -21.96
CA ASN A 53 4.70 -4.98 -21.15
C ASN A 53 5.10 -5.62 -19.82
N TYR A 54 4.18 -6.31 -19.14
CA TYR A 54 4.50 -7.04 -17.92
C TYR A 54 5.52 -8.15 -18.15
N LYS A 55 5.42 -8.87 -19.27
CA LYS A 55 6.42 -9.87 -19.65
C LYS A 55 7.81 -9.24 -19.80
N ASP A 56 7.91 -8.21 -20.62
CA ASP A 56 9.18 -7.53 -20.90
C ASP A 56 9.79 -6.94 -19.61
N LEU A 57 8.99 -6.30 -18.76
CA LEU A 57 9.43 -5.75 -17.47
C LEU A 57 9.86 -6.85 -16.49
N THR A 58 9.20 -8.01 -16.52
CA THR A 58 9.59 -9.15 -15.68
C THR A 58 10.94 -9.70 -16.11
N GLU A 59 11.15 -9.87 -17.42
CA GLU A 59 12.44 -10.32 -17.98
C GLU A 59 13.56 -9.32 -17.67
N GLU A 60 13.29 -8.01 -17.83
CA GLU A 60 14.24 -6.95 -17.48
C GLU A 60 14.58 -6.93 -15.99
N ALA A 61 13.59 -7.10 -15.10
CA ALA A 61 13.81 -7.15 -13.67
C ALA A 61 14.68 -8.34 -13.25
N ILE A 62 14.50 -9.50 -13.89
CA ILE A 62 15.31 -10.70 -13.65
C ILE A 62 16.76 -10.43 -14.08
N GLU A 63 16.97 -9.91 -15.28
CA GLU A 63 18.31 -9.60 -15.80
C GLU A 63 19.05 -8.60 -14.89
N LEU A 64 18.35 -7.53 -14.49
CA LEU A 64 18.88 -6.52 -13.58
C LEU A 64 19.26 -7.09 -12.21
N TYR A 65 18.37 -7.92 -11.64
CA TYR A 65 18.62 -8.57 -10.38
C TYR A 65 19.85 -9.49 -10.44
N GLU A 66 19.97 -10.29 -11.51
CA GLU A 66 21.12 -11.18 -11.72
C GLU A 66 22.44 -10.41 -11.90
N GLU A 67 22.43 -9.31 -12.65
CA GLU A 67 23.61 -8.46 -12.85
C GLU A 67 24.13 -7.93 -11.50
N GLU A 68 23.25 -7.34 -10.68
CA GLU A 68 23.61 -6.70 -9.41
C GLU A 68 24.00 -7.72 -8.33
N THR A 69 23.35 -8.89 -8.29
CA THR A 69 23.65 -9.93 -7.30
C THR A 69 24.86 -10.78 -7.64
N SER A 70 25.18 -10.95 -8.93
CA SER A 70 26.36 -11.70 -9.37
C SER A 70 27.69 -11.06 -8.97
N LEU A 71 27.70 -9.74 -8.75
CA LEU A 71 28.92 -8.96 -8.54
C LEU A 71 29.16 -8.57 -7.07
N PHE A 72 28.13 -8.34 -6.25
CA PHE A 72 28.32 -7.66 -4.96
C PHE A 72 27.72 -8.33 -3.71
N LYS A 73 26.73 -9.25 -3.82
CA LYS A 73 26.12 -9.90 -2.65
C LYS A 73 25.55 -11.29 -3.01
N PRO A 74 26.31 -12.40 -2.87
CA PRO A 74 25.79 -13.72 -3.15
C PRO A 74 24.71 -14.10 -2.13
N ASN A 75 23.64 -14.77 -2.60
CA ASN A 75 22.61 -15.42 -1.78
C ASN A 75 21.46 -14.51 -1.27
N ARG A 76 20.85 -13.72 -2.17
CA ARG A 76 19.63 -12.93 -1.91
C ARG A 76 18.35 -13.55 -2.47
N THR A 77 18.36 -14.82 -2.87
CA THR A 77 17.24 -15.46 -3.62
C THR A 77 15.85 -15.19 -3.05
N GLU A 78 15.71 -15.11 -1.72
CA GLU A 78 14.43 -14.89 -1.04
C GLU A 78 13.75 -13.56 -1.37
N ILE A 79 14.50 -12.52 -1.76
CA ILE A 79 13.95 -11.20 -2.07
C ILE A 79 13.70 -10.99 -3.57
N GLN A 80 14.12 -11.93 -4.44
CA GLN A 80 14.04 -11.76 -5.89
C GLN A 80 12.61 -11.46 -6.37
N LYS A 81 11.62 -12.18 -5.85
CA LYS A 81 10.20 -11.95 -6.17
C LYS A 81 9.73 -10.54 -5.80
N TRP A 82 10.19 -10.02 -4.66
CA TRP A 82 9.85 -8.67 -4.20
C TRP A 82 10.51 -7.61 -5.06
N PHE A 83 11.77 -7.84 -5.43
CA PHE A 83 12.48 -6.97 -6.37
C PHE A 83 11.74 -6.88 -7.70
N ILE A 84 11.33 -8.01 -8.29
CA ILE A 84 10.58 -8.06 -9.54
C ILE A 84 9.25 -7.30 -9.42
N ARG A 85 8.49 -7.54 -8.34
CA ARG A 85 7.21 -6.84 -8.09
C ARG A 85 7.38 -5.34 -7.97
N TYR A 86 8.33 -4.89 -7.15
CA TYR A 86 8.59 -3.45 -6.99
C TYR A 86 9.10 -2.83 -8.29
N TYR A 87 10.00 -3.50 -9.01
CA TYR A 87 10.46 -3.01 -10.31
C TYR A 87 9.27 -2.74 -11.24
N ILE A 88 8.37 -3.71 -11.41
CA ILE A 88 7.15 -3.55 -12.23
C ILE A 88 6.26 -2.43 -11.69
N GLN A 89 6.04 -2.39 -10.37
CA GLN A 89 5.20 -1.39 -9.71
C GLN A 89 5.69 0.04 -9.96
N MET A 90 7.00 0.27 -9.92
CA MET A 90 7.58 1.58 -10.19
C MET A 90 7.31 2.02 -11.62
N HIS A 91 7.32 1.09 -12.58
CA HIS A 91 6.91 1.36 -13.96
C HIS A 91 5.40 1.62 -14.11
N GLU A 92 4.55 0.93 -13.36
CA GLU A 92 3.10 1.18 -13.35
C GLU A 92 2.76 2.60 -12.90
N TYR A 93 3.47 3.09 -11.89
CA TYR A 93 3.28 4.43 -11.31
C TYR A 93 4.17 5.50 -11.94
N ASN A 94 5.03 5.13 -12.90
CA ASN A 94 6.01 6.02 -13.51
C ASN A 94 6.90 6.72 -12.45
N GLU A 95 7.29 5.96 -11.43
CA GLU A 95 8.18 6.35 -10.35
C GLU A 95 9.63 6.01 -10.71
N ASN A 96 10.53 6.95 -10.43
CA ASN A 96 11.96 6.73 -10.64
C ASN A 96 12.62 6.38 -9.31
N VAL A 97 13.03 5.12 -9.18
CA VAL A 97 13.82 4.62 -8.05
C VAL A 97 15.12 4.04 -8.56
N THR A 98 16.15 4.08 -7.72
CA THR A 98 17.43 3.45 -8.01
C THR A 98 17.38 1.95 -7.72
N ASN A 99 18.31 1.19 -8.29
CA ASN A 99 18.43 -0.25 -8.03
C ASN A 99 18.64 -0.52 -6.52
N GLU A 100 19.45 0.28 -5.84
CA GLU A 100 19.70 0.12 -4.40
C GLU A 100 18.41 0.33 -3.58
N GLU A 101 17.59 1.32 -3.95
CA GLU A 101 16.28 1.55 -3.32
C GLU A 101 15.33 0.37 -3.58
N LEU A 102 15.30 -0.19 -4.80
CA LEU A 102 14.52 -1.40 -5.10
C LEU A 102 14.96 -2.61 -4.26
N PHE A 103 16.27 -2.79 -4.08
CA PHE A 103 16.78 -3.85 -3.21
C PHE A 103 16.38 -3.62 -1.76
N GLN A 104 16.48 -2.39 -1.27
CA GLN A 104 16.07 -2.04 0.09
C GLN A 104 14.57 -2.31 0.30
N LEU A 105 13.71 -1.85 -0.61
CA LEU A 105 12.27 -2.13 -0.57
C LEU A 105 11.97 -3.64 -0.56
N ALA A 106 12.69 -4.41 -1.38
CA ALA A 106 12.54 -5.86 -1.44
C ALA A 106 12.97 -6.56 -0.14
N GLU A 107 14.04 -6.09 0.50
CA GLU A 107 14.52 -6.59 1.80
C GLU A 107 13.52 -6.25 2.92
N GLU A 108 13.13 -4.98 3.04
CA GLU A 108 12.16 -4.53 4.04
C GLU A 108 10.83 -5.26 3.91
N ARG A 109 10.37 -5.48 2.66
CA ARG A 109 9.13 -6.22 2.42
C ARG A 109 9.25 -7.69 2.80
N TYR A 110 10.36 -8.34 2.48
CA TYR A 110 10.61 -9.72 2.87
C TYR A 110 10.60 -9.87 4.39
N GLU A 111 11.35 -9.02 5.09
CA GLU A 111 11.42 -9.03 6.56
C GLU A 111 10.03 -8.82 7.19
N TYR A 112 9.28 -7.83 6.69
CA TYR A 112 7.93 -7.56 7.16
C TYR A 112 6.98 -8.75 6.95
N GLU A 113 7.01 -9.40 5.78
CA GLU A 113 6.10 -10.52 5.48
C GLU A 113 6.43 -11.78 6.29
N GLU A 114 7.71 -12.04 6.57
CA GLU A 114 8.09 -13.12 7.48
C GLU A 114 7.59 -12.82 8.90
N ALA A 115 7.81 -11.62 9.42
CA ALA A 115 7.30 -11.21 10.74
C ALA A 115 5.77 -11.25 10.81
N TRP A 116 5.08 -10.81 9.75
CA TRP A 116 3.62 -10.83 9.65
C TRP A 116 3.06 -12.25 9.76
N LYS A 117 3.72 -13.23 9.14
CA LYS A 117 3.33 -14.65 9.22
C LYS A 117 3.71 -15.28 10.56
N GLU A 118 4.91 -14.99 11.06
CA GLU A 118 5.42 -15.51 12.32
C GLU A 118 4.53 -15.06 13.48
N TYR A 119 4.21 -13.77 13.55
CA TYR A 119 3.33 -13.22 14.57
C TYR A 119 1.91 -13.84 14.53
N ALA A 120 1.37 -14.11 13.34
CA ALA A 120 0.07 -14.79 13.21
C ALA A 120 0.10 -16.19 13.84
N SER A 121 1.21 -16.90 13.64
CA SER A 121 1.44 -18.21 14.22
C SER A 121 1.63 -18.14 15.73
N GLU A 122 2.47 -17.23 16.22
CA GLU A 122 2.82 -17.15 17.64
C GLU A 122 1.68 -16.59 18.50
N ALA A 123 1.11 -15.44 18.12
CA ALA A 123 0.11 -14.74 18.93
C ALA A 123 -1.30 -15.33 18.76
N TYR A 124 -1.61 -15.84 17.57
CA TYR A 124 -2.96 -16.27 17.21
C TYR A 124 -3.08 -17.77 16.91
N SER A 125 -1.97 -18.53 16.90
CA SER A 125 -1.95 -19.94 16.51
C SER A 125 -2.55 -20.18 15.11
N VAL A 126 -2.36 -19.22 14.21
CA VAL A 126 -2.79 -19.33 12.81
C VAL A 126 -1.63 -19.89 12.00
N THR A 127 -1.87 -21.01 11.31
CA THR A 127 -0.86 -21.66 10.47
C THR A 127 -1.46 -22.00 9.11
N VAL A 128 -0.59 -22.17 8.12
CA VAL A 128 -0.97 -22.48 6.75
C VAL A 128 -0.41 -23.86 6.38
N SER A 129 -1.25 -24.71 5.81
CA SER A 129 -0.83 -25.96 5.19
C SER A 129 -0.71 -25.79 3.68
N ASP A 130 0.15 -26.58 3.03
CA ASP A 130 0.27 -26.59 1.57
C ASP A 130 -1.06 -26.88 0.87
N GLU A 131 -1.86 -27.80 1.43
CA GLU A 131 -3.20 -28.12 0.92
C GLU A 131 -4.13 -26.90 0.94
N ALA A 132 -4.06 -26.06 1.98
CA ALA A 132 -4.86 -24.84 2.06
C ALA A 132 -4.41 -23.81 1.02
N VAL A 133 -3.10 -23.70 0.78
CA VAL A 133 -2.54 -22.80 -0.25
C VAL A 133 -2.95 -23.27 -1.64
N GLU A 134 -2.77 -24.55 -1.96
CA GLU A 134 -3.18 -25.11 -3.25
C GLU A 134 -4.69 -24.95 -3.48
N SER A 135 -5.51 -25.21 -2.46
CA SER A 135 -6.96 -25.00 -2.54
C SER A 135 -7.31 -23.54 -2.81
N GLN A 136 -6.64 -22.60 -2.15
CA GLN A 136 -6.87 -21.17 -2.33
C GLN A 136 -6.36 -20.68 -3.69
N ALA A 137 -5.22 -21.17 -4.18
CA ALA A 137 -4.69 -20.87 -5.51
C ALA A 137 -5.65 -21.33 -6.60
N ASN A 138 -6.17 -22.55 -6.50
CA ASN A 138 -7.19 -23.08 -7.43
C ASN A 138 -8.46 -22.23 -7.43
N TYR A 139 -8.94 -21.82 -6.26
CA TYR A 139 -10.08 -20.91 -6.16
C TYR A 139 -9.80 -19.56 -6.84
N ASN A 140 -8.61 -18.99 -6.67
CA ASN A 140 -8.22 -17.75 -7.33
C ASN A 140 -8.19 -17.93 -8.87
N LEU A 141 -7.65 -19.04 -9.37
CA LEU A 141 -7.65 -19.38 -10.80
C LEU A 141 -9.07 -19.50 -11.37
N ASP A 142 -9.98 -20.14 -10.63
CA ASP A 142 -11.38 -20.28 -11.04
C ASP A 142 -12.05 -18.91 -11.21
N ILE A 143 -11.76 -17.95 -10.33
CA ILE A 143 -12.24 -16.56 -10.48
C ILE A 143 -11.72 -15.92 -11.77
N TYR A 144 -10.48 -16.21 -12.15
CA TYR A 144 -9.84 -15.64 -13.35
C TYR A 144 -10.24 -16.32 -14.67
N THR A 145 -10.98 -17.43 -14.63
CA THR A 145 -11.35 -18.23 -15.82
C THR A 145 -11.90 -17.41 -16.99
N SER A 146 -12.68 -16.35 -16.71
CA SER A 146 -13.26 -15.49 -17.75
C SER A 146 -12.45 -14.23 -18.09
N ASN A 147 -11.52 -13.82 -17.23
CA ASN A 147 -10.78 -12.57 -17.39
C ASN A 147 -9.46 -12.60 -16.59
N LEU A 148 -8.43 -13.21 -17.15
CA LEU A 148 -7.10 -13.24 -16.55
C LEU A 148 -6.46 -11.84 -16.61
N PRO A 149 -6.03 -11.26 -15.49
CA PRO A 149 -5.35 -9.96 -15.47
C PRO A 149 -4.10 -9.93 -16.37
N PRO A 150 -3.84 -8.81 -17.09
CA PRO A 150 -2.64 -8.67 -17.91
C PRO A 150 -1.34 -8.86 -17.13
N SER A 151 -1.29 -8.42 -15.87
CA SER A 151 -0.15 -8.59 -14.97
C SER A 151 0.17 -10.07 -14.75
N ILE A 152 -0.81 -10.86 -14.30
CA ILE A 152 -0.64 -12.31 -14.10
C ILE A 152 -0.21 -12.99 -15.40
N LYS A 153 -0.86 -12.68 -16.53
CA LYS A 153 -0.53 -13.29 -17.82
C LYS A 153 0.90 -12.94 -18.26
N GLY A 154 1.30 -11.69 -18.12
CA GLY A 154 2.61 -11.21 -18.56
C GLY A 154 3.74 -11.69 -17.66
N MET A 155 3.57 -11.55 -16.34
CA MET A 155 4.57 -11.97 -15.36
C MET A 155 4.81 -13.48 -15.40
N SER A 156 3.74 -14.30 -15.44
CA SER A 156 3.89 -15.76 -15.61
C SER A 156 4.68 -16.10 -16.88
N SER A 157 4.38 -15.43 -18.00
CA SER A 157 5.12 -15.62 -19.26
C SER A 157 6.58 -15.16 -19.19
N GLY A 158 6.88 -14.10 -18.43
CA GLY A 158 8.25 -13.59 -18.26
C GLY A 158 9.09 -14.44 -17.31
N LEU A 159 8.44 -15.14 -16.38
CA LEU A 159 9.07 -16.12 -15.47
C LEU A 159 9.19 -17.53 -16.10
N ASP A 160 8.69 -17.73 -17.32
CA ASP A 160 8.55 -19.05 -17.95
C ASP A 160 7.74 -20.06 -17.11
N LEU A 161 6.70 -19.56 -16.44
CA LEU A 161 5.77 -20.34 -15.64
C LEU A 161 4.39 -20.42 -16.31
N SER A 162 3.68 -21.52 -16.10
CA SER A 162 2.24 -21.53 -16.31
C SER A 162 1.55 -20.60 -15.31
N VAL A 163 0.29 -20.22 -15.58
CA VAL A 163 -0.49 -19.38 -14.66
C VAL A 163 -0.72 -20.08 -13.32
N GLU A 164 -0.84 -21.41 -13.32
CA GLU A 164 -0.98 -22.22 -12.11
C GLU A 164 0.32 -22.23 -11.30
N GLU A 165 1.46 -22.50 -11.94
CA GLU A 165 2.78 -22.45 -11.30
C GLU A 165 3.08 -21.04 -10.77
N PHE A 166 2.73 -20.00 -11.53
CA PHE A 166 2.85 -18.61 -11.08
C PHE A 166 2.11 -18.38 -9.76
N MET A 167 0.88 -18.88 -9.61
CA MET A 167 0.10 -18.69 -8.37
C MET A 167 0.65 -19.47 -7.19
N VAL A 168 1.16 -20.68 -7.43
CA VAL A 168 1.60 -21.60 -6.37
C VAL A 168 3.05 -21.36 -5.95
N GLU A 169 3.90 -20.86 -6.86
CA GLU A 169 5.33 -20.68 -6.63
C GLU A 169 5.68 -19.20 -6.45
N PHE A 170 5.40 -18.36 -7.45
CA PHE A 170 5.80 -16.95 -7.43
C PHE A 170 4.88 -16.10 -6.56
N ASP A 171 3.58 -16.27 -6.71
CA ASP A 171 2.53 -15.51 -6.01
C ASP A 171 2.02 -16.18 -4.73
N ARG A 172 2.76 -17.20 -4.28
CA ARG A 172 2.39 -18.03 -3.15
C ARG A 172 2.10 -17.24 -1.89
N ASP A 173 2.87 -16.19 -1.62
CA ASP A 173 2.72 -15.34 -0.44
C ASP A 173 1.39 -14.58 -0.42
N HIS A 174 0.87 -14.12 -1.57
CA HIS A 174 -0.47 -13.54 -1.65
C HIS A 174 -1.56 -14.58 -1.34
N VAL A 175 -1.36 -15.81 -1.80
CA VAL A 175 -2.26 -16.94 -1.52
C VAL A 175 -2.20 -17.31 -0.04
N GLU A 176 -1.01 -17.45 0.54
CA GLU A 176 -0.79 -17.71 1.97
C GLU A 176 -1.42 -16.62 2.83
N ARG A 177 -1.20 -15.34 2.50
CA ARG A 177 -1.79 -14.20 3.22
C ARG A 177 -3.31 -14.27 3.21
N SER A 178 -3.92 -14.68 2.10
CA SER A 178 -5.37 -14.88 2.01
C SER A 178 -5.86 -15.99 2.95
N VAL A 179 -5.13 -17.11 3.03
CA VAL A 179 -5.45 -18.23 3.94
C VAL A 179 -5.27 -17.83 5.40
N ILE A 180 -4.20 -17.12 5.74
CA ILE A 180 -3.95 -16.61 7.09
C ILE A 180 -5.06 -15.66 7.48
N TRP A 181 -5.39 -14.69 6.61
CA TRP A 181 -6.41 -13.68 6.90
C TRP A 181 -7.78 -14.28 7.20
N GLN A 182 -8.20 -15.31 6.44
CA GLN A 182 -9.45 -16.02 6.68
C GLN A 182 -9.53 -16.64 8.09
N GLN A 183 -8.39 -17.12 8.62
CA GLN A 183 -8.31 -17.72 9.95
C GLN A 183 -8.07 -16.69 11.06
N LEU A 184 -7.35 -15.61 10.75
CA LEU A 184 -6.93 -14.57 11.68
C LEU A 184 -8.07 -13.61 12.01
N MET A 185 -8.85 -13.19 11.00
CA MET A 185 -9.91 -12.19 11.16
C MET A 185 -10.92 -12.54 12.27
N PRO A 186 -11.43 -13.79 12.41
CA PRO A 186 -12.30 -14.16 13.53
C PRO A 186 -11.64 -14.01 14.91
N LYS A 187 -10.33 -14.24 15.02
CA LYS A 187 -9.57 -14.16 16.28
C LYS A 187 -9.31 -12.72 16.67
N LEU A 188 -8.95 -11.87 15.70
CA LEU A 188 -8.85 -10.42 15.90
C LEU A 188 -10.20 -9.85 16.34
N LEU A 189 -11.27 -10.27 15.67
CA LEU A 189 -12.61 -9.86 16.07
C LEU A 189 -12.94 -10.29 17.50
N GLU A 190 -12.62 -11.52 17.92
CA GLU A 190 -12.82 -11.98 19.31
C GLU A 190 -12.00 -11.16 20.32
N LYS A 191 -10.73 -10.86 20.01
CA LYS A 191 -9.84 -10.05 20.86
C LYS A 191 -10.35 -8.63 21.07
N HIS A 192 -10.83 -7.99 20.00
CA HIS A 192 -11.24 -6.57 20.01
C HIS A 192 -12.74 -6.34 20.18
N GLN A 193 -13.56 -7.41 20.25
CA GLN A 193 -15.00 -7.33 20.48
C GLN A 193 -15.40 -6.62 21.78
N SER A 194 -14.49 -6.51 22.76
CA SER A 194 -14.72 -5.78 24.01
C SER A 194 -14.34 -4.30 23.98
N GLU A 195 -13.67 -3.84 22.93
CA GLU A 195 -13.32 -2.43 22.76
C GLU A 195 -14.52 -1.70 22.13
N GLU A 196 -14.84 -0.50 22.63
CA GLU A 196 -15.98 0.34 22.21
C GLU A 196 -15.81 0.89 20.78
N ALA A 197 -15.33 0.10 19.83
CA ALA A 197 -15.14 0.51 18.45
C ALA A 197 -16.50 0.63 17.75
N GLN A 198 -16.80 1.83 17.26
CA GLN A 198 -18.02 2.13 16.51
C GLN A 198 -18.10 1.38 15.16
N THR A 199 -17.00 0.77 14.71
CA THR A 199 -16.91 -0.08 13.51
C THR A 199 -15.78 -1.10 13.65
N LEU A 200 -16.12 -2.37 13.89
CA LEU A 200 -15.22 -3.52 13.71
C LEU A 200 -15.44 -4.07 12.29
N ASP A 201 -14.82 -3.45 11.28
CA ASP A 201 -14.77 -4.00 9.93
C ASP A 201 -13.39 -4.62 9.63
N GLY A 202 -13.29 -5.33 8.51
CA GLY A 202 -12.05 -6.03 8.14
C GLY A 202 -10.87 -5.08 7.89
N VAL A 203 -11.12 -3.82 7.53
CA VAL A 203 -10.06 -2.83 7.31
C VAL A 203 -9.46 -2.43 8.65
N TYR A 204 -10.30 -2.08 9.62
CA TYR A 204 -9.86 -1.70 10.96
C TYR A 204 -9.13 -2.85 11.67
N LEU A 205 -9.65 -4.08 11.59
CA LEU A 205 -8.94 -5.25 12.14
C LEU A 205 -7.59 -5.49 11.46
N GLY A 206 -7.48 -5.16 10.17
CA GLY A 206 -6.22 -5.20 9.43
C GLY A 206 -5.19 -4.23 10.02
N GLN A 207 -5.59 -2.98 10.24
CA GLN A 207 -4.73 -1.94 10.81
C GLN A 207 -4.23 -2.30 12.21
N LEU A 208 -5.13 -2.78 13.09
CA LEU A 208 -4.73 -3.24 14.43
C LEU A 208 -3.69 -4.36 14.36
N TYR A 209 -3.88 -5.31 13.46
CA TYR A 209 -2.91 -6.39 13.29
C TYR A 209 -1.58 -5.89 12.71
N GLU A 210 -1.61 -4.92 11.80
CA GLU A 210 -0.39 -4.30 11.27
C GLU A 210 0.41 -3.58 12.37
N GLU A 211 -0.26 -2.87 13.27
CA GLU A 211 0.37 -2.24 14.45
C GLU A 211 1.05 -3.29 15.34
N GLU A 212 0.35 -4.39 15.64
CA GLU A 212 0.91 -5.48 16.44
C GLU A 212 2.13 -6.15 15.78
N VAL A 213 2.13 -6.30 14.45
CA VAL A 213 3.28 -6.83 13.70
C VAL A 213 4.47 -5.87 13.74
N LEU A 214 4.23 -4.56 13.68
CA LEU A 214 5.31 -3.56 13.79
C LEU A 214 5.93 -3.58 15.19
N GLU A 215 5.12 -3.65 16.24
CA GLU A 215 5.61 -3.83 17.61
C GLU A 215 6.44 -5.11 17.74
N TYR A 216 5.95 -6.22 17.18
CA TYR A 216 6.68 -7.49 17.17
C TYR A 216 8.04 -7.39 16.44
N LEU A 217 8.08 -6.70 15.29
CA LEU A 217 9.31 -6.52 14.52
C LEU A 217 10.34 -5.68 15.28
N GLU A 218 9.90 -4.61 15.95
CA GLU A 218 10.76 -3.76 16.80
C GLU A 218 11.34 -4.52 18.00
N GLU A 219 10.58 -5.45 18.58
CA GLU A 219 11.05 -6.25 19.73
C GLU A 219 12.05 -7.36 19.36
N ASN A 220 12.05 -7.80 18.09
CA ASN A 220 12.86 -8.93 17.61
C ASN A 220 14.05 -8.56 16.70
N THR A 221 14.29 -7.26 16.48
CA THR A 221 15.43 -6.72 15.72
C THR A 221 16.55 -6.22 16.64
#